data_AF-A0A2N8ZIB8-F1
#
_entry.id   AF-A0A2N8ZIB8-F1
#
_cell.length_a   1.000
_cell.length_b   1.000
_cell.length_c   1.000
_cell.angle_alpha   90.00
_cell.angle_beta   90.00
_cell.angle_gamma   90.00
#
_symmetry.space_group_name_H-M   'P 1'
#
loop_
_entity.id
_entity.type
_entity.pdbx_description
1 polymer ?
#
loop_
_entity_poly.entity_id
_entity_poly.type
_entity_poly.pdbx_seq_one_letter_code
_entity_poly.pdbx_strand_id
1 'polypeptide(L)'
;MFGLAASTYRSLGMYSEALIYFEQTLNEYPSSIEVQPFYAMCLYNLGRHKEATSLLLKLLVSTTNSDAINEYQRAISLYAQDLDKTW
;
A
#
# COMPACT_ATOMS: atom_id res chain seq x y z
N MET A 1 2.08 15.56 10.73
CA MET A 1 3.44 14.98 10.76
C MET A 1 3.39 13.50 11.17
N PHE A 2 2.46 12.70 10.64
CA PHE A 2 2.24 11.32 11.09
C PHE A 2 2.98 10.27 10.24
N GLY A 3 3.16 10.52 8.94
CA GLY A 3 3.93 9.62 8.05
C GLY A 3 5.41 9.45 8.44
N LEU A 4 6.04 10.50 8.99
CA LEU A 4 7.42 10.44 9.51
C LEU A 4 7.51 9.61 10.79
N ALA A 5 6.53 9.71 11.69
CA ALA A 5 6.50 8.89 12.91
C ALA A 5 6.26 7.41 12.56
N ALA A 6 5.30 7.11 11.70
CA ALA A 6 4.99 5.74 11.28
C ALA A 6 6.15 5.07 10.54
N SER A 7 6.87 5.81 9.67
CA SER A 7 8.09 5.31 9.02
C SER A 7 9.25 5.09 9.99
N THR A 8 9.33 5.87 11.07
CA THR A 8 10.31 5.69 12.15
C THR A 8 10.01 4.42 12.96
N TYR A 9 8.77 4.23 13.43
CA TYR A 9 8.36 3.00 14.14
C TYR A 9 8.57 1.75 13.28
N ARG A 10 8.24 1.80 11.99
CA ARG A 10 8.53 0.71 11.04
C ARG A 10 10.03 0.43 10.95
N SER A 11 10.87 1.46 10.92
CA SER A 11 12.33 1.29 10.83
C SER A 11 12.94 0.73 12.12
N LEU A 12 12.25 0.92 13.26
CA LEU A 12 12.60 0.34 14.56
C LEU A 12 12.03 -1.09 14.76
N GLY A 13 11.33 -1.65 13.77
CA GLY A 13 10.73 -3.00 13.85
C GLY A 13 9.39 -3.08 14.59
N MET A 14 8.85 -1.93 15.03
CA MET A 14 7.57 -1.82 15.73
C MET A 14 6.42 -1.75 14.72
N TYR A 15 6.21 -2.85 13.99
CA TYR A 15 5.30 -2.88 12.85
C TYR A 15 3.83 -2.76 13.24
N SER A 16 3.42 -3.35 14.38
CA SER A 16 2.03 -3.29 14.84
C SER A 16 1.63 -1.86 15.23
N GLU A 17 2.53 -1.14 15.89
CA GLU A 17 2.35 0.26 16.28
C GLU A 17 2.40 1.17 15.06
N ALA A 18 3.35 0.95 14.15
CA ALA A 18 3.42 1.67 12.89
C ALA A 18 2.13 1.52 12.07
N LEU A 19 1.52 0.32 12.05
CA LEU A 19 0.25 0.06 11.38
C LEU A 19 -0.87 0.96 11.92
N ILE A 20 -1.01 1.08 13.24
CA ILE A 20 -2.03 1.93 13.88
C ILE A 20 -1.87 3.38 13.43
N TYR A 21 -0.64 3.90 13.42
CA TYR A 21 -0.38 5.27 12.96
C TYR A 21 -0.70 5.47 11.48
N PHE A 22 -0.40 4.48 10.62
CA PHE A 22 -0.76 4.56 9.21
C PHE A 22 -2.28 4.52 9.01
N GLU A 23 -3.01 3.66 9.72
CA GLU A 23 -4.47 3.57 9.64
C GLU A 23 -5.14 4.87 10.12
N GLN A 24 -4.65 5.46 11.22
CA GLN A 24 -5.09 6.77 11.70
C GLN A 24 -4.81 7.87 10.65
N THR A 25 -3.60 7.89 10.08
CA THR A 25 -3.22 8.87 9.06
C THR A 25 -4.12 8.76 7.83
N LEU A 26 -4.40 7.54 7.35
CA LEU A 26 -5.25 7.32 6.18
C LEU A 26 -6.73 7.63 6.47
N ASN A 27 -7.18 7.48 7.72
CA ASN A 27 -8.53 7.87 8.14
C ASN A 27 -8.70 9.40 8.22
N GLU A 28 -7.69 10.11 8.76
CA GLU A 28 -7.70 11.57 8.85
C GLU A 28 -7.41 12.26 7.50
N TYR A 29 -6.54 11.65 6.70
CA TYR A 29 -6.08 12.18 5.41
C TYR A 29 -6.18 11.11 4.32
N PRO A 30 -7.39 10.78 3.82
CA PRO A 30 -7.58 9.74 2.80
C PRO A 30 -6.85 10.02 1.48
N SER A 31 -6.54 11.29 1.19
CA SER A 31 -5.83 11.71 -0.02
C SER A 31 -4.30 11.64 0.08
N SER A 32 -3.75 11.28 1.25
CA SER A 32 -2.30 11.17 1.45
C SER A 32 -1.75 9.90 0.80
N ILE A 33 -1.56 9.97 -0.51
CA ILE A 33 -1.06 8.87 -1.33
C ILE A 33 0.40 8.52 -1.02
N GLU A 34 1.17 9.50 -0.55
CA GLU A 34 2.59 9.39 -0.20
C GLU A 34 2.88 8.42 0.95
N VAL A 35 1.91 8.17 1.84
CA VAL A 35 2.07 7.21 2.96
C VAL A 35 1.71 5.78 2.59
N GLN A 36 0.99 5.56 1.48
CA GLN A 36 0.54 4.23 1.07
C GLN A 36 1.68 3.24 0.79
N PRO A 37 2.82 3.61 0.16
CA PRO A 37 3.96 2.71 0.04
C PRO A 37 4.48 2.20 1.39
N PHE A 38 4.61 3.09 2.37
CA PHE A 38 5.14 2.74 3.68
C PHE A 38 4.16 1.88 4.49
N TYR A 39 2.85 2.15 4.36
CA TYR A 39 1.81 1.29 4.90
C TYR A 39 1.86 -0.11 4.28
N ALA A 40 2.02 -0.23 2.96
CA ALA A 40 2.19 -1.53 2.30
C ALA A 40 3.42 -2.30 2.80
N MET A 41 4.55 -1.62 3.00
CA MET A 41 5.74 -2.24 3.61
C MET A 41 5.48 -2.74 5.03
N CYS A 42 4.67 -2.01 5.80
CA CYS A 42 4.27 -2.41 7.15
C CYS A 42 3.40 -3.67 7.13
N LEU A 43 2.40 -3.71 6.24
CA LEU A 43 1.57 -4.88 5.99
C LEU A 43 2.41 -6.10 5.61
N TYR A 44 3.40 -5.92 4.72
CA TYR A 44 4.32 -6.98 4.34
C TYR A 44 5.10 -7.55 5.54
N ASN A 45 5.66 -6.67 6.38
CA ASN A 45 6.42 -7.08 7.56
C ASN A 45 5.57 -7.81 8.61
N LEU A 46 4.26 -7.58 8.61
CA LEU A 46 3.28 -8.27 9.45
C LEU A 46 2.73 -9.57 8.84
N GLY A 47 3.26 -10.00 7.68
CA GLY A 47 2.79 -11.20 6.98
C GLY A 47 1.50 -11.00 6.17
N ARG A 48 0.95 -9.77 6.13
CA ARG A 48 -0.24 -9.40 5.33
C ARG A 48 0.14 -9.15 3.86
N HIS A 49 0.81 -10.12 3.25
CA HIS A 49 1.42 -9.97 1.92
C HIS A 49 0.41 -9.64 0.82
N LYS A 50 -0.77 -10.30 0.84
CA LYS A 50 -1.82 -10.05 -0.16
C LYS A 50 -2.31 -8.61 -0.14
N GLU A 51 -2.53 -8.07 1.06
CA GLU A 51 -3.00 -6.69 1.23
C GLU A 51 -1.91 -5.69 0.83
N ALA A 52 -0.66 -5.95 1.21
CA ALA A 52 0.49 -5.16 0.78
C ALA A 52 0.60 -5.08 -0.75
N THR A 53 0.57 -6.23 -1.42
CA THR A 53 0.68 -6.30 -2.87
C THR A 53 -0.53 -5.69 -3.57
N SER A 54 -1.75 -5.94 -3.08
CA SER A 54 -2.97 -5.31 -3.59
C SER A 54 -2.87 -3.78 -3.55
N LEU A 55 -2.42 -3.22 -2.43
CA LEU A 55 -2.27 -1.79 -2.24
C LEU A 55 -1.23 -1.20 -3.21
N LEU A 56 -0.07 -1.84 -3.35
CA LEU A 56 0.98 -1.37 -4.25
C LEU A 56 0.57 -1.42 -5.73
N LEU A 57 -0.18 -2.45 -6.15
CA LEU A 57 -0.69 -2.53 -7.53
C LEU A 57 -1.73 -1.44 -7.82
N LYS A 58 -2.63 -1.17 -6.86
CA LYS A 58 -3.59 -0.07 -6.98
C LYS A 58 -2.88 1.28 -7.07
N LEU A 59 -1.87 1.48 -6.23
CA LEU A 59 -1.06 2.68 -6.23
C LEU A 59 -0.27 2.86 -7.53
N LEU A 60 0.31 1.79 -8.06
CA LEU A 60 1.02 1.80 -9.35
C LEU A 60 0.09 2.28 -10.47
N VAL A 61 -1.10 1.67 -10.57
CA VAL A 61 -2.08 2.00 -11.62
C VAL A 61 -2.61 3.42 -11.49
N SER A 62 -2.76 3.95 -10.27
CA SER A 62 -3.32 5.29 -10.06
C SER A 62 -2.31 6.42 -10.24
N THR A 63 -1.00 6.13 -10.23
CA THR A 63 0.06 7.15 -10.24
C THR A 63 1.02 7.06 -11.42
N THR A 64 1.02 5.96 -12.16
CA THR A 64 1.94 5.76 -13.28
C THR A 64 1.59 6.65 -14.48
N ASN A 65 2.62 7.17 -15.14
CA ASN A 65 2.53 7.83 -16.45
C ASN A 65 3.03 6.92 -17.59
N SER A 66 3.21 5.63 -17.33
CA SER A 66 3.69 4.67 -18.33
C SER A 66 2.52 4.15 -19.16
N ASP A 67 2.50 4.49 -20.45
CA ASP A 67 1.50 3.97 -21.40
C ASP A 67 1.48 2.44 -21.44
N ALA A 68 2.66 1.81 -21.45
CA ALA A 68 2.80 0.36 -21.44
C ALA A 68 2.16 -0.30 -20.21
N ILE A 69 2.19 0.35 -19.03
CA ILE A 69 1.52 -0.19 -17.83
C ILE A 69 0.00 0.09 -17.90
N ASN A 70 -0.38 1.27 -18.40
CA ASN A 70 -1.78 1.67 -18.55
C ASN A 70 -2.55 0.78 -19.53
N GLU A 71 -1.91 0.25 -20.56
CA GLU A 71 -2.49 -0.78 -21.44
C GLU A 71 -2.99 -2.01 -20.67
N TYR A 72 -2.31 -2.36 -19.57
CA TYR A 72 -2.68 -3.49 -18.70
C TYR A 72 -3.45 -3.07 -17.44
N GLN A 73 -3.85 -1.80 -17.29
CA GLN A 73 -4.51 -1.26 -16.09
C GLN A 73 -5.67 -2.14 -15.62
N ARG A 74 -6.52 -2.61 -16.54
CA ARG A 74 -7.69 -3.44 -16.21
C ARG A 74 -7.28 -4.79 -15.63
N ALA A 75 -6.29 -5.45 -16.22
CA ALA A 75 -5.78 -6.73 -15.73
C ALA A 75 -5.10 -6.56 -14.37
N ILE A 76 -4.24 -5.55 -14.23
CA ILE A 76 -3.56 -5.25 -12.96
C ILE A 76 -4.57 -4.94 -11.85
N SER A 77 -5.59 -4.14 -12.14
CA SER A 77 -6.65 -3.80 -11.18
C SER A 77 -7.47 -5.03 -10.77
N LEU A 78 -7.73 -5.95 -11.70
CA LEU A 78 -8.43 -7.21 -11.41
C LEU A 78 -7.61 -8.09 -10.47
N TYR A 79 -6.32 -8.31 -10.76
CA TYR A 79 -5.44 -9.07 -9.87
C TYR A 79 -5.25 -8.39 -8.51
N ALA A 80 -5.23 -7.05 -8.47
CA ALA A 80 -5.17 -6.31 -7.22
C ALA A 80 -6.42 -6.49 -6.35
N GLN A 81 -7.57 -6.89 -6.90
CA GLN A 81 -8.76 -7.21 -6.11
C GLN A 81 -8.69 -8.61 -5.51
N ASP A 82 -8.14 -9.57 -6.24
CA ASP A 82 -8.01 -10.96 -5.82
C ASP A 82 -6.75 -11.58 -6.43
N LEU A 83 -5.67 -11.58 -5.65
CA LEU A 83 -4.34 -12.01 -6.09
C LEU A 83 -4.23 -13.52 -6.28
N ASP A 84 -5.09 -14.31 -5.64
CA ASP A 84 -5.07 -15.78 -5.73
C ASP A 84 -6.06 -16.31 -6.76
N LYS A 85 -6.74 -15.41 -7.47
CA LYS A 85 -7.76 -15.81 -8.45
C LYS A 85 -7.13 -16.59 -9.59
N THR A 86 -7.43 -17.88 -9.65
CA THR A 86 -7.10 -18.77 -10.77
C THR A 86 -8.33 -18.97 -11.65
N TRP A 87 -8.15 -18.97 -12.97
CA TRP A 87 -9.18 -19.22 -13.98
C TRP A 87 -8.92 -20.54 -14.70
#